data_AF-A0A929YRC4-F1
#
_entry.id   AF-A0A929YRC4-F1
#
_cell.length_a   1.000
_cell.length_b   1.000
_cell.length_c   1.000
_cell.angle_alpha   90.00
_cell.angle_beta   90.00
_cell.angle_gamma   90.00
#
_symmetry.space_group_name_H-M   'P 1'
#
loop_
_entity.id
_entity.type
_entity.pdbx_description
1 polymer ?
#
loop_
_entity_poly.entity_id
_entity_poly.type
_entity_poly.pdbx_seq_one_letter_code
_entity_poly.pdbx_strand_id
1 'polypeptide(L)'
;MEQLIKEIHSTFSHNRLFMPLFKGINTADMSSPRSLQYLMYAAYGFYFTGNNMMTNNVLLHLVKEKFDNNYDHFTWVEGGLLLLIYLKGDNDDILKCRIISTLDDSNEEAIVKLRHKVFNRRAAGMMLQNYAKKVSFEPESFSLLAAIPYFIELLFVKTFHDATFTDEELNDRIAVAEQQIRAIIQSK
;
A
#
# COMPACT_ATOMS: atom_id res chain seq x y z
N MET A 1 -9.24 -18.04 2.99
CA MET A 1 -9.19 -16.75 3.69
C MET A 1 -8.81 -16.94 5.16
N GLU A 2 -9.53 -17.75 5.93
CA GLU A 2 -9.22 -17.99 7.35
C GLU A 2 -7.80 -18.50 7.62
N GLN A 3 -7.30 -19.46 6.83
CA GLN A 3 -5.95 -19.99 6.98
C GLN A 3 -4.88 -18.90 6.74
N LEU A 4 -5.03 -18.11 5.68
CA LEU A 4 -4.16 -16.98 5.39
C LEU A 4 -4.13 -15.97 6.54
N ILE A 5 -5.29 -15.67 7.13
CA ILE A 5 -5.39 -14.76 8.26
C ILE A 5 -4.65 -15.30 9.48
N LYS A 6 -4.79 -16.60 9.79
CA LYS A 6 -4.06 -17.24 10.87
C LYS A 6 -2.54 -17.14 10.66
N GLU A 7 -2.08 -17.29 9.42
CA GLU A 7 -0.67 -17.17 9.05
C GLU A 7 -0.15 -15.74 9.14
N ILE A 8 -0.92 -14.74 8.70
CA ILE A 8 -0.57 -13.32 8.87
C ILE A 8 -0.48 -13.00 10.36
N HIS A 9 -1.48 -13.43 11.14
CA HIS A 9 -1.50 -13.20 12.58
C HIS A 9 -0.31 -13.87 13.27
N SER A 10 -0.04 -15.15 13.01
CA SER A 10 1.08 -15.86 13.64
C SER A 10 2.44 -15.23 13.28
N THR A 11 2.59 -14.74 12.06
CA THR A 11 3.83 -14.09 11.59
C THR A 11 4.07 -12.77 12.30
N PHE A 12 3.05 -11.91 12.40
CA PHE A 12 3.26 -10.52 12.80
C PHE A 12 2.85 -10.20 14.25
N SER A 13 2.06 -11.03 14.91
CA SER A 13 1.55 -10.74 16.27
C SER A 13 2.63 -10.64 17.33
N HIS A 14 3.77 -11.29 17.11
CA HIS A 14 4.90 -11.32 18.04
C HIS A 14 5.90 -10.18 17.84
N ASN A 15 5.82 -9.44 16.72
CA ASN A 15 6.74 -8.35 16.42
C ASN A 15 6.08 -6.99 16.72
N ARG A 16 6.65 -6.28 17.71
CA ARG A 16 6.14 -4.98 18.18
C ARG A 16 6.06 -3.91 17.09
N LEU A 17 6.88 -4.00 16.04
CA LEU A 17 6.79 -3.09 14.88
C LEU A 17 5.50 -3.28 14.09
N PHE A 18 5.04 -4.53 13.97
CA PHE A 18 3.87 -4.89 13.16
C PHE A 18 2.57 -4.88 13.95
N MET A 19 2.62 -5.07 15.27
CA MET A 19 1.42 -5.05 16.14
C MET A 19 0.48 -3.85 15.89
N PRO A 20 0.97 -2.59 15.72
CA PRO A 20 0.10 -1.45 15.45
C PRO A 20 -0.70 -1.58 14.14
N LEU A 21 -0.17 -2.26 13.12
CA LEU A 21 -0.85 -2.48 11.83
C LEU A 21 -2.09 -3.37 11.98
N PHE A 22 -2.09 -4.23 12.99
CA PHE A 22 -3.05 -5.32 13.14
C PHE A 22 -3.90 -5.21 14.42
N LYS A 23 -3.78 -4.09 15.14
CA LYS A 23 -4.51 -3.84 16.38
C LYS A 23 -6.01 -3.70 16.12
N GLY A 24 -6.81 -4.44 16.90
CA GLY A 24 -8.28 -4.32 16.88
C GLY A 24 -8.97 -5.07 15.74
N ILE A 25 -8.27 -6.00 15.09
CA ILE A 25 -8.81 -6.85 14.04
C ILE A 25 -9.06 -8.24 14.62
N ASN A 26 -10.33 -8.67 14.63
CA ASN A 26 -10.69 -10.06 14.92
C ASN A 26 -11.03 -10.81 13.62
N THR A 27 -11.15 -12.14 13.70
CA THR A 27 -11.52 -12.98 12.54
C THR A 27 -12.94 -12.72 12.02
N ALA A 28 -13.82 -12.09 12.81
CA ALA A 28 -15.18 -11.75 12.44
C ALA A 28 -15.30 -10.41 11.67
N ASP A 29 -14.30 -9.52 11.77
CA ASP A 29 -14.24 -8.22 11.06
C ASP A 29 -13.88 -8.37 9.57
N MET A 30 -13.71 -9.61 9.09
CA MET A 30 -13.13 -9.94 7.79
C MET A 30 -14.09 -9.82 6.59
N SER A 31 -15.37 -9.56 6.85
CA SER A 31 -16.35 -9.13 5.85
C SER A 31 -16.43 -7.60 5.70
N SER A 32 -15.66 -6.85 6.51
CA SER A 32 -15.66 -5.39 6.50
C SER A 32 -14.53 -4.82 5.62
N PRO A 33 -14.60 -3.53 5.21
CA PRO A 33 -13.52 -2.84 4.51
C PRO A 33 -12.15 -2.86 5.22
N ARG A 34 -12.12 -3.16 6.54
CA ARG A 34 -10.87 -3.33 7.30
C ARG A 34 -10.08 -4.57 6.87
N SER A 35 -10.74 -5.57 6.29
CA SER A 35 -10.09 -6.78 5.78
C SER A 35 -9.11 -6.46 4.64
N LEU A 36 -9.45 -5.55 3.73
CA LEU A 36 -8.55 -5.16 2.65
C LEU A 36 -7.38 -4.33 3.15
N GLN A 37 -7.63 -3.43 4.11
CA GLN A 37 -6.56 -2.68 4.78
C GLN A 37 -5.55 -3.65 5.42
N TYR A 38 -6.07 -4.68 6.10
CA TYR A 38 -5.25 -5.73 6.72
C TYR A 38 -4.40 -6.48 5.69
N LEU A 39 -5.03 -6.92 4.60
CA LEU A 39 -4.34 -7.63 3.53
C LEU A 39 -3.28 -6.73 2.86
N MET A 40 -3.58 -5.45 2.63
CA MET A 40 -2.60 -4.51 2.09
C MET A 40 -1.37 -4.41 2.99
N TYR A 41 -1.55 -4.13 4.29
CA TYR A 41 -0.43 -4.05 5.22
C TYR A 41 0.32 -5.38 5.36
N ALA A 42 -0.38 -6.51 5.32
CA ALA A 42 0.23 -7.84 5.35
C ALA A 42 1.10 -8.11 4.10
N ALA A 43 0.64 -7.71 2.90
CA ALA A 43 1.41 -7.87 1.66
C ALA A 43 2.75 -7.12 1.74
N TYR A 44 2.73 -5.85 2.16
CA TYR A 44 3.93 -5.06 2.38
C TYR A 44 4.80 -5.61 3.52
N GLY A 45 4.19 -6.08 4.61
CA GLY A 45 4.93 -6.69 5.71
C GLY A 45 5.70 -7.94 5.28
N PHE A 46 5.07 -8.83 4.51
CA PHE A 46 5.73 -10.00 3.94
C PHE A 46 6.80 -9.60 2.91
N TYR A 47 6.52 -8.57 2.11
CA TYR A 47 7.48 -8.05 1.14
C TYR A 47 8.77 -7.60 1.82
N PHE A 48 8.67 -6.75 2.86
CA PHE A 48 9.83 -6.23 3.58
C PHE A 48 10.55 -7.29 4.42
N THR A 49 9.87 -8.36 4.84
CA THR A 49 10.51 -9.52 5.49
C THR A 49 11.10 -10.53 4.51
N GLY A 50 10.92 -10.33 3.19
CA GLY A 50 11.47 -11.20 2.14
C GLY A 50 10.66 -12.48 1.89
N ASN A 51 9.45 -12.58 2.43
CA ASN A 51 8.58 -13.75 2.25
C ASN A 51 7.75 -13.62 0.96
N ASN A 52 8.41 -13.78 -0.19
CA ASN A 52 7.81 -13.61 -1.52
C ASN A 52 6.58 -14.50 -1.75
N MET A 53 6.59 -15.73 -1.22
CA MET A 53 5.45 -16.65 -1.33
C MET A 53 4.21 -16.04 -0.67
N MET A 54 4.34 -15.55 0.56
CA MET A 54 3.22 -14.97 1.29
C MET A 54 2.81 -13.61 0.72
N THR A 55 3.76 -12.79 0.27
CA THR A 55 3.46 -11.55 -0.46
C THR A 55 2.54 -11.84 -1.64
N ASN A 56 2.92 -12.79 -2.51
CA ASN A 56 2.13 -13.14 -3.69
C ASN A 56 0.76 -13.73 -3.32
N ASN A 57 0.69 -14.61 -2.31
CA ASN A 57 -0.57 -15.19 -1.85
C ASN A 57 -1.56 -14.11 -1.39
N VAL A 58 -1.10 -13.12 -0.63
CA VAL A 58 -1.95 -12.00 -0.17
C VAL A 58 -2.37 -11.11 -1.34
N LEU A 59 -1.45 -10.78 -2.24
CA LEU A 59 -1.73 -9.95 -3.42
C LEU A 59 -2.78 -10.59 -4.34
N LEU A 60 -2.76 -11.92 -4.51
CA LEU A 60 -3.76 -12.65 -5.30
C LEU A 60 -5.19 -12.49 -4.75
N HIS A 61 -5.35 -12.21 -3.47
CA HIS A 61 -6.65 -11.88 -2.89
C HIS A 61 -7.05 -10.44 -3.21
N LEU A 62 -6.16 -9.47 -2.98
CA LEU A 62 -6.42 -8.06 -3.30
C LEU A 62 -6.74 -7.85 -4.79
N VAL A 63 -6.04 -8.55 -5.69
CA VAL A 63 -6.26 -8.46 -7.15
C VAL A 63 -7.65 -8.96 -7.57
N LYS A 64 -8.34 -9.80 -6.79
CA LYS A 64 -9.68 -10.26 -7.15
C LYS A 64 -10.78 -9.23 -6.85
N GLU A 65 -10.49 -8.25 -6.01
CA GLU A 65 -11.46 -7.27 -5.54
C GLU A 65 -11.83 -6.27 -6.64
N LYS A 66 -13.09 -6.27 -7.08
CA LYS A 66 -13.56 -5.36 -8.11
C LYS A 66 -13.84 -3.98 -7.50
N PHE A 67 -13.68 -2.96 -8.33
CA PHE A 67 -14.11 -1.63 -7.96
C PHE A 67 -15.64 -1.56 -7.94
N ASP A 68 -16.21 -1.11 -6.83
CA ASP A 68 -17.65 -1.10 -6.50
C ASP A 68 -18.18 0.32 -6.25
N ASN A 69 -17.50 1.35 -6.77
CA ASN A 69 -17.74 2.76 -6.47
C ASN A 69 -17.41 3.19 -5.03
N ASN A 70 -16.78 2.33 -4.23
CA ASN A 70 -16.29 2.68 -2.90
C ASN A 70 -14.77 2.92 -2.90
N TYR A 71 -14.37 4.19 -3.02
CA TYR A 71 -12.95 4.57 -2.99
C TYR A 71 -12.28 4.30 -1.64
N ASP A 72 -13.03 4.31 -0.54
CA ASP A 72 -12.44 4.01 0.78
C ASP A 72 -12.02 2.55 0.89
N HIS A 73 -12.77 1.68 0.23
CA HIS A 73 -12.47 0.29 0.04
C HIS A 73 -11.34 0.07 -0.97
N PHE A 74 -11.43 0.72 -2.14
CA PHE A 74 -10.51 0.50 -3.24
C PHE A 74 -9.10 1.04 -3.00
N THR A 75 -8.91 2.04 -2.13
CA THR A 75 -7.56 2.52 -1.75
C THR A 75 -6.65 1.38 -1.27
N TRP A 76 -7.19 0.39 -0.56
CA TRP A 76 -6.40 -0.74 -0.09
C TRP A 76 -6.07 -1.74 -1.21
N VAL A 77 -7.00 -1.91 -2.15
CA VAL A 77 -6.78 -2.69 -3.38
C VAL A 77 -5.70 -2.03 -4.22
N GLU A 78 -5.82 -0.73 -4.49
CA GLU A 78 -4.84 0.08 -5.22
C GLU A 78 -3.44 -0.06 -4.63
N GLY A 79 -3.28 0.08 -3.31
CA GLY A 79 -1.99 -0.10 -2.64
C GLY A 79 -1.36 -1.49 -2.88
N GLY A 80 -2.18 -2.54 -2.92
CA GLY A 80 -1.73 -3.89 -3.28
C GLY A 80 -1.38 -4.04 -4.76
N LEU A 81 -2.20 -3.47 -5.66
CA LEU A 81 -1.93 -3.49 -7.10
C LEU A 81 -0.62 -2.80 -7.44
N LEU A 82 -0.31 -1.68 -6.79
CA LEU A 82 0.97 -0.97 -6.97
C LEU A 82 2.17 -1.83 -6.58
N LEU A 83 2.09 -2.56 -5.45
CA LEU A 83 3.15 -3.51 -5.07
C LEU A 83 3.30 -4.60 -6.13
N LEU A 84 2.18 -5.13 -6.65
CA LEU A 84 2.23 -6.16 -7.68
C LEU A 84 2.83 -5.66 -8.99
N ILE A 85 2.51 -4.44 -9.41
CA ILE A 85 3.09 -3.81 -10.61
C ILE A 85 4.60 -3.65 -10.43
N TYR A 86 5.03 -3.12 -9.28
CA TYR A 86 6.43 -2.95 -8.94
C TYR A 86 7.20 -4.28 -8.96
N LEU A 87 6.65 -5.34 -8.35
CA LEU A 87 7.25 -6.68 -8.36
C LEU A 87 7.36 -7.31 -9.75
N LYS A 88 6.55 -6.86 -10.72
CA LYS A 88 6.61 -7.30 -12.12
C LYS A 88 7.54 -6.44 -12.98
N GLY A 89 8.15 -5.40 -12.42
CA GLY A 89 9.04 -4.49 -13.14
C GLY A 89 8.30 -3.38 -13.90
N ASP A 90 7.18 -2.89 -13.35
CA ASP A 90 6.44 -1.73 -13.85
C ASP A 90 5.91 -1.85 -15.29
N ASN A 91 5.78 -3.06 -15.83
CA ASN A 91 5.39 -3.31 -17.22
C ASN A 91 3.98 -3.93 -17.38
N ASP A 92 3.21 -4.03 -16.30
CA ASP A 92 1.87 -4.63 -16.33
C ASP A 92 0.79 -3.60 -16.69
N ASP A 93 0.63 -3.36 -17.99
CA ASP A 93 -0.33 -2.40 -18.53
C ASP A 93 -1.79 -2.74 -18.15
N ILE A 94 -2.12 -4.02 -17.95
CA ILE A 94 -3.48 -4.43 -17.56
C ILE A 94 -3.80 -3.93 -16.15
N LEU A 95 -2.88 -4.10 -15.21
CA LEU A 95 -3.07 -3.62 -13.83
C LEU A 95 -3.07 -2.09 -13.75
N LYS A 96 -2.22 -1.42 -14.54
CA LYS A 96 -2.24 0.05 -14.65
C LYS A 96 -3.57 0.55 -15.20
N CYS A 97 -4.03 0.01 -16.33
CA CYS A 97 -5.32 0.36 -16.92
C CYS A 97 -6.47 0.11 -15.95
N ARG A 98 -6.40 -0.95 -15.13
CA ARG A 98 -7.41 -1.20 -14.10
C ARG A 98 -7.46 -0.08 -13.06
N ILE A 99 -6.32 0.37 -12.54
CA ILE A 99 -6.29 1.50 -11.60
C ILE A 99 -6.87 2.75 -12.28
N ILE A 100 -6.42 3.06 -13.50
CA ILE A 100 -6.90 4.22 -14.29
C ILE A 100 -8.41 4.14 -14.56
N SER A 101 -8.95 2.96 -14.84
CA SER A 101 -10.40 2.79 -15.10
C SER A 101 -11.28 3.10 -13.90
N THR A 102 -10.71 3.11 -12.69
CA THR A 102 -11.42 3.60 -11.50
C THR A 102 -11.45 5.13 -11.40
N LEU A 103 -10.77 5.82 -12.31
CA LEU A 103 -10.67 7.28 -12.37
C LEU A 103 -11.52 7.89 -13.52
N ASP A 104 -12.30 7.08 -14.25
CA ASP A 104 -12.93 7.42 -15.54
C ASP A 104 -13.99 8.55 -15.50
N ASP A 105 -14.19 9.18 -16.67
CA ASP A 105 -14.36 10.62 -16.87
C ASP A 105 -15.69 11.07 -17.51
N SER A 106 -16.75 10.27 -17.43
CA SER A 106 -18.04 10.62 -18.05
C SER A 106 -19.02 11.30 -17.06
N ASN A 107 -18.90 12.63 -16.89
CA ASN A 107 -19.86 13.60 -16.26
C ASN A 107 -19.53 14.18 -14.85
N GLU A 108 -19.87 15.47 -14.66
CA GLU A 108 -19.01 16.48 -14.03
C GLU A 108 -19.01 16.57 -12.48
N GLU A 109 -20.08 16.28 -11.73
CA GLU A 109 -20.11 16.71 -10.32
C GLU A 109 -19.72 15.61 -9.30
N ALA A 110 -20.23 14.38 -9.49
CA ALA A 110 -19.87 13.24 -8.64
C ALA A 110 -18.44 12.78 -8.92
N ILE A 111 -18.02 12.80 -10.19
CA ILE A 111 -16.66 12.46 -10.62
C ILE A 111 -15.66 13.53 -10.16
N VAL A 112 -16.03 14.82 -10.13
CA VAL A 112 -15.20 15.87 -9.50
C VAL A 112 -15.14 15.70 -7.98
N LYS A 113 -16.23 15.35 -7.29
CA LYS A 113 -16.20 15.05 -5.83
C LYS A 113 -15.32 13.85 -5.49
N LEU A 114 -15.24 12.91 -6.41
CA LEU A 114 -14.54 11.65 -6.29
C LEU A 114 -13.06 11.79 -6.64
N ARG A 115 -12.73 12.53 -7.71
CA ARG A 115 -11.39 13.08 -7.96
C ARG A 115 -10.94 13.97 -6.83
N HIS A 116 -11.80 14.84 -6.30
CA HIS A 116 -11.54 15.62 -5.09
C HIS A 116 -11.45 14.75 -3.85
N LYS A 117 -12.07 13.58 -3.73
CA LYS A 117 -11.91 12.70 -2.55
C LYS A 117 -10.59 11.94 -2.63
N VAL A 118 -10.22 11.43 -3.81
CA VAL A 118 -8.89 10.87 -4.10
C VAL A 118 -7.82 11.95 -3.89
N PHE A 119 -8.04 13.15 -4.42
CA PHE A 119 -7.17 14.31 -4.30
C PHE A 119 -7.18 14.92 -2.89
N ASN A 120 -8.28 14.94 -2.14
CA ASN A 120 -8.35 15.45 -0.76
C ASN A 120 -7.78 14.43 0.23
N ARG A 121 -7.89 13.14 -0.06
CA ARG A 121 -7.10 12.11 0.62
C ARG A 121 -5.62 12.39 0.42
N ARG A 122 -5.19 12.69 -0.82
CA ARG A 122 -3.83 13.16 -1.15
C ARG A 122 -3.48 14.53 -0.49
N ALA A 123 -4.39 15.50 -0.47
CA ALA A 123 -4.19 16.86 0.04
C ALA A 123 -4.29 16.97 1.58
N ALA A 124 -4.98 16.05 2.26
CA ALA A 124 -4.96 15.87 3.72
C ALA A 124 -3.59 15.38 4.25
N GLY A 125 -2.55 15.46 3.42
CA GLY A 125 -1.18 15.14 3.78
C GLY A 125 -0.76 13.73 3.38
N MET A 126 -1.37 13.18 2.32
CA MET A 126 -0.93 11.98 1.61
C MET A 126 -0.29 12.32 0.25
N MET A 127 0.59 13.33 0.22
CA MET A 127 1.50 13.58 -0.90
C MET A 127 2.93 13.24 -0.46
N LEU A 128 3.75 12.75 -1.38
CA LEU A 128 5.15 12.35 -1.16
C LEU A 128 5.97 13.33 -0.29
N GLN A 129 5.83 14.64 -0.53
CA GLN A 129 6.54 15.69 0.24
C GLN A 129 6.02 15.88 1.67
N ASN A 130 4.74 15.61 1.92
CA ASN A 130 4.13 15.68 3.25
C ASN A 130 4.34 14.38 4.03
N TYR A 131 4.45 13.23 3.36
CA TYR A 131 4.79 11.96 3.98
C TYR A 131 6.28 11.84 4.30
N ALA A 132 7.17 12.31 3.45
CA ALA A 132 8.61 12.34 3.75
C ALA A 132 8.92 13.11 5.05
N LYS A 133 8.14 14.16 5.36
CA LYS A 133 8.23 14.89 6.64
C LYS A 133 7.64 14.13 7.84
N LYS A 134 6.82 13.12 7.62
CA LYS A 134 6.11 12.34 8.66
C LYS A 134 6.74 10.96 8.91
N VAL A 135 7.56 10.46 7.99
CA VAL A 135 8.28 9.19 8.17
C VAL A 135 9.64 9.48 8.80
N SER A 136 9.84 8.90 9.97
CA SER A 136 11.16 8.80 10.57
C SER A 136 11.72 7.42 10.29
N PHE A 137 12.93 7.36 9.74
CA PHE A 137 13.71 6.13 9.61
C PHE A 137 14.68 5.92 10.78
N GLU A 138 14.50 6.68 11.87
CA GLU A 138 15.20 6.44 13.13
C GLU A 138 14.55 5.25 13.86
N PRO A 139 15.31 4.21 14.26
CA PRO A 139 14.77 2.98 14.84
C PRO A 139 13.81 3.17 16.03
N GLU A 140 14.02 4.21 16.84
CA GLU A 140 13.24 4.50 18.04
C GLU A 140 11.87 5.12 17.73
N SER A 141 11.75 5.82 16.61
CA SER A 141 10.52 6.52 16.19
C SER A 141 9.91 5.95 14.91
N PHE A 142 10.51 4.89 14.35
CA PHE A 142 10.02 4.23 13.15
C PHE A 142 8.63 3.63 13.34
N SER A 143 7.78 3.86 12.35
CA SER A 143 6.41 3.37 12.32
C SER A 143 6.05 2.84 10.95
N LEU A 144 5.68 1.56 10.89
CA LEU A 144 5.18 0.94 9.66
C LEU A 144 3.85 1.58 9.20
N LEU A 145 3.07 2.15 10.12
CA LEU A 145 1.85 2.90 9.79
C LEU A 145 2.13 4.18 8.98
N ALA A 146 3.37 4.70 9.04
CA ALA A 146 3.80 5.85 8.27
C ALA A 146 4.65 5.44 7.06
N ALA A 147 5.57 4.48 7.26
CA ALA A 147 6.52 4.06 6.23
C ALA A 147 5.86 3.30 5.06
N ILE A 148 4.88 2.44 5.32
CA ILE A 148 4.18 1.70 4.25
C ILE A 148 3.39 2.65 3.34
N PRO A 149 2.54 3.57 3.85
CA PRO A 149 1.88 4.56 3.01
C PRO A 149 2.85 5.44 2.20
N TYR A 150 3.98 5.83 2.79
CA TYR A 150 5.03 6.55 2.05
C TYR A 150 5.61 5.74 0.90
N PHE A 151 5.89 4.46 1.13
CA PHE A 151 6.41 3.58 0.08
C PHE A 151 5.37 3.33 -1.03
N ILE A 152 4.10 3.13 -0.68
CA ILE A 152 2.99 3.03 -1.65
C ILE A 152 2.94 4.26 -2.55
N GLU A 153 3.08 5.45 -1.98
CA GLU A 153 3.08 6.71 -2.72
C GLU A 153 4.26 6.80 -3.70
N LEU A 154 5.46 6.35 -3.31
CA LEU A 154 6.60 6.23 -4.22
C LEU A 154 6.28 5.32 -5.42
N LEU A 155 5.68 4.15 -5.17
CA LEU A 155 5.27 3.22 -6.23
C LEU A 155 4.19 3.81 -7.13
N PHE A 156 3.24 4.56 -6.56
CA PHE A 156 2.20 5.22 -7.34
C PHE A 156 2.81 6.22 -8.33
N VAL A 157 3.65 7.13 -7.83
CA VAL A 157 4.31 8.14 -8.68
C VAL A 157 5.18 7.45 -9.72
N LYS A 158 5.86 6.35 -9.38
CA LYS A 158 6.63 5.55 -10.35
C LYS A 158 5.75 4.99 -11.45
N THR A 159 4.62 4.41 -11.06
CA THR A 159 3.70 3.71 -11.97
C THR A 159 3.08 4.65 -12.99
N PHE A 160 2.72 5.87 -12.59
CA PHE A 160 1.97 6.83 -13.41
C PHE A 160 2.78 8.04 -13.87
N HIS A 161 4.04 8.15 -13.49
CA HIS A 161 4.92 9.29 -13.80
C HIS A 161 4.29 10.65 -13.39
N ASP A 162 3.61 10.67 -12.25
CA ASP A 162 2.79 11.80 -11.77
C ASP A 162 3.59 12.79 -10.89
N ALA A 163 4.89 12.95 -11.11
CA ALA A 163 5.72 13.91 -10.37
C ALA A 163 6.76 14.61 -11.24
N THR A 164 7.31 15.68 -10.67
CA THR A 164 8.43 16.46 -11.24
C THR A 164 9.79 15.75 -11.15
N PHE A 165 9.83 14.54 -10.60
CA PHE A 165 11.05 13.77 -10.43
C PHE A 165 11.35 12.95 -11.69
N THR A 166 12.62 12.75 -11.97
CA THR A 166 13.08 11.81 -13.00
C THR A 166 12.89 10.36 -12.54
N ASP A 167 12.89 9.42 -13.49
CA ASP A 167 12.83 7.98 -13.18
C ASP A 167 13.98 7.52 -12.29
N GLU A 168 15.18 8.06 -12.49
CA GLU A 168 16.38 7.75 -11.71
C GLU A 168 16.20 8.20 -10.25
N GLU A 169 15.79 9.45 -10.03
CA GLU A 169 15.52 9.97 -8.68
C GLU A 169 14.43 9.17 -7.95
N LEU A 170 13.42 8.71 -8.68
CA LEU A 170 12.35 7.89 -8.09
C LEU A 170 12.85 6.51 -7.69
N ASN A 171 13.62 5.86 -8.56
CA ASN A 171 14.21 4.54 -8.30
C ASN A 171 15.12 4.61 -7.08
N ASP A 172 15.95 5.64 -6.97
CA ASP A 172 16.84 5.85 -5.81
C ASP A 172 16.04 6.02 -4.52
N ARG A 173 14.96 6.83 -4.55
CA ARG A 173 14.10 7.02 -3.37
C ARG A 173 13.41 5.74 -2.94
N ILE A 174 12.93 4.93 -3.88
CA ILE A 174 12.34 3.62 -3.63
C ILE A 174 13.37 2.69 -3.00
N ALA A 175 14.56 2.59 -3.59
CA ALA A 175 15.63 1.72 -3.11
C ALA A 175 16.07 2.10 -1.69
N VAL A 176 16.27 3.39 -1.42
CA VAL A 176 16.65 3.88 -0.08
C VAL A 176 15.56 3.60 0.94
N ALA A 177 14.30 3.93 0.63
CA ALA A 177 13.19 3.68 1.54
C ALA A 177 13.03 2.19 1.84
N GLU A 178 13.12 1.35 0.82
CA GLU A 178 13.07 -0.10 0.98
C GLU A 178 14.20 -0.62 1.88
N GLN A 179 15.44 -0.21 1.60
CA GLN A 179 16.60 -0.62 2.38
C GLN A 179 16.47 -0.22 3.85
N GLN A 180 16.04 1.00 4.13
CA GLN A 180 15.84 1.50 5.49
C GLN A 180 14.74 0.73 6.23
N ILE A 181 13.59 0.49 5.59
CA ILE A 181 12.50 -0.29 6.18
C ILE A 181 12.97 -1.71 6.52
N ARG A 182 13.66 -2.37 5.58
CA ARG A 182 14.18 -3.73 5.79
C ARG A 182 15.21 -3.78 6.92
N ALA A 183 16.14 -2.83 6.96
CA ALA A 183 17.16 -2.75 8.00
C ALA A 183 16.53 -2.58 9.40
N ILE A 184 15.53 -1.71 9.53
CA ILE A 184 14.83 -1.51 10.81
C ILE A 184 14.05 -2.75 11.22
N ILE A 185 13.37 -3.43 10.28
CA ILE A 185 12.66 -4.69 10.55
C ILE A 185 13.63 -5.79 11.01
N GLN A 186 14.81 -5.90 10.40
CA GLN A 186 15.80 -6.93 10.72
C GLN A 186 16.55 -6.69 12.04
N SER A 187 16.57 -5.44 12.53
CA SER A 187 17.23 -5.07 13.78
C SER A 187 16.37 -5.25 15.04
N LYS A 188 15.10 -5.65 14.90
CA LYS A 188 14.16 -5.85 16.02
C LYS A 188 13.53 -7.24 16.02
#